data_AF-D0MZS6-F1
#
_entry.id   AF-D0MZS6-F1
#
_cell.length_a   1.000
_cell.length_b   1.000
_cell.length_c   1.000
_cell.angle_alpha   90.00
_cell.angle_beta   90.00
_cell.angle_gamma   90.00
#
_symmetry.space_group_name_H-M   'P 1'
#
loop_
_entity.id
_entity.type
_entity.pdbx_description
1 polymer ?
#
loop_
_entity_poly.entity_id
_entity_poly.type
_entity_poly.pdbx_seq_one_letter_code
_entity_poly.pdbx_strand_id
1 'polypeptide(L)'
;MAFFGAVAVTTAYLGTWQTERYYWKVDLINERTKELSESVGELPKDATASGDIDDIEYRQLHLEGNFKHGSTFYLYPRSAPADPSDSVARVKSGGYIYSLLQREDGTSVIVNRGWLPRKLLDVHMARDEKEEDGKMSFVGVLRHGEVKNNFTPDNDPENRQFFYLDHEEMADAMGVTSADLPVIVDALAVDGETGEIALGNPLRKNIASYLEFYMTPEKHAGYAATWFGCSIAAAVMGVLRFKKGGARIRRAPRLEHR
;
A
#
# COMPACT_ATOMS: atom_id res chain seq x y z
N MET A 1 -2.95 -36.30 -24.74
CA MET A 1 -1.87 -35.33 -25.03
C MET A 1 -2.34 -33.91 -24.73
N ALA A 2 -3.46 -33.46 -25.32
CA ALA A 2 -3.98 -32.11 -25.16
C ALA A 2 -4.18 -31.65 -23.71
N PHE A 3 -4.77 -32.48 -22.82
CA PHE A 3 -4.99 -32.10 -21.42
C PHE A 3 -3.69 -31.80 -20.65
N PHE A 4 -2.75 -32.76 -20.60
CA PHE A 4 -1.47 -32.57 -19.89
C PHE A 4 -0.63 -31.45 -20.50
N GLY A 5 -0.66 -31.31 -21.84
CA GLY A 5 0.00 -30.20 -22.53
C GLY A 5 -0.60 -28.84 -22.16
N ALA A 6 -1.93 -28.71 -22.15
CA ALA A 6 -2.62 -27.48 -21.78
C ALA A 6 -2.30 -27.10 -20.32
N VAL A 7 -2.38 -28.05 -19.38
CA VAL A 7 -2.02 -27.80 -17.98
C VAL A 7 -0.56 -27.37 -17.86
N ALA A 8 0.37 -28.04 -18.54
CA ALA A 8 1.79 -27.69 -18.50
C ALA A 8 2.06 -26.27 -19.04
N VAL A 9 1.44 -25.91 -20.17
CA VAL A 9 1.60 -24.58 -20.79
C VAL A 9 1.00 -23.49 -19.91
N THR A 10 -0.24 -23.67 -19.41
CA THR A 10 -0.90 -22.67 -18.56
C THR A 10 -0.13 -22.44 -17.26
N THR A 11 0.34 -23.52 -16.62
CA THR A 11 1.10 -23.39 -15.37
C THR A 11 2.51 -22.85 -15.60
N ALA A 12 3.16 -23.13 -16.73
CA ALA A 12 4.41 -22.47 -17.10
C ALA A 12 4.21 -20.96 -17.30
N TYR A 13 3.14 -20.57 -18.00
CA TYR A 13 2.78 -19.17 -18.19
C TYR A 13 2.55 -18.44 -16.85
N LEU A 14 1.78 -19.05 -15.93
CA LEU A 14 1.58 -18.50 -14.59
C LEU A 14 2.90 -18.40 -13.80
N GLY A 15 3.81 -19.37 -13.97
CA GLY A 15 5.15 -19.31 -13.38
C GLY A 15 5.94 -18.11 -13.88
N THR A 16 5.99 -17.90 -15.20
CA THR A 16 6.66 -16.74 -15.83
C THR A 16 6.05 -15.43 -15.34
N TRP A 17 4.73 -15.32 -15.34
CA TRP A 17 4.02 -14.12 -14.86
C TRP A 17 4.35 -13.81 -13.39
N GLN A 18 4.42 -14.82 -12.53
CA GLN A 18 4.82 -14.62 -11.12
C GLN A 18 6.28 -14.17 -11.00
N THR A 19 7.18 -14.68 -11.84
CA THR A 19 8.58 -14.23 -11.90
C THR A 19 8.70 -12.78 -12.38
N GLU A 20 7.93 -12.36 -13.38
CA GLU A 20 7.88 -10.95 -13.80
C GLU A 20 7.38 -10.05 -12.66
N ARG A 21 6.34 -10.48 -11.93
CA ARG A 21 5.84 -9.75 -10.76
C ARG A 21 6.86 -9.68 -9.62
N TYR A 22 7.69 -10.70 -9.45
CA TYR A 22 8.81 -10.67 -8.52
C TYR A 22 9.78 -9.54 -8.85
N TYR A 23 10.32 -9.49 -10.07
CA TYR A 23 11.30 -8.48 -10.46
C TYR A 23 10.71 -7.07 -10.42
N TRP A 24 9.49 -6.89 -10.93
CA TRP A 24 8.78 -5.62 -10.81
C TRP A 24 8.66 -5.15 -9.36
N LYS A 25 8.36 -6.06 -8.42
CA LYS A 25 8.29 -5.70 -7.00
C LYS A 25 9.64 -5.38 -6.40
N VAL A 26 10.70 -6.09 -6.77
CA VAL A 26 12.06 -5.78 -6.34
C VAL A 26 12.49 -4.40 -6.83
N ASP A 27 12.24 -4.08 -8.10
CA ASP A 27 12.59 -2.79 -8.69
C ASP A 27 11.85 -1.64 -7.99
N LEU A 28 10.55 -1.81 -7.72
CA LEU A 28 9.77 -0.83 -6.94
C LEU A 28 10.32 -0.63 -5.51
N ILE A 29 10.74 -1.70 -4.84
CA ILE A 29 11.35 -1.59 -3.50
C ILE A 29 12.66 -0.82 -3.60
N ASN A 30 13.50 -1.13 -4.59
CA ASN A 30 14.79 -0.46 -4.77
C ASN A 30 14.63 1.03 -5.08
N GLU A 31 13.69 1.38 -5.96
CA GLU A 31 13.36 2.76 -6.31
C GLU A 31 12.90 3.54 -5.07
N ARG A 32 11.91 3.02 -4.33
CA ARG A 32 11.43 3.65 -3.09
C ARG A 32 12.52 3.75 -2.04
N THR A 33 13.36 2.73 -1.89
CA THR A 33 14.48 2.74 -0.95
C THR A 33 15.45 3.86 -1.29
N LYS A 34 15.73 4.07 -2.59
CA LYS A 34 16.58 5.15 -3.06
C LYS A 34 15.97 6.51 -2.71
N GLU A 35 14.72 6.78 -3.08
CA GLU A 35 14.04 8.06 -2.80
C GLU A 35 13.93 8.33 -1.29
N LEU A 36 13.58 7.32 -0.50
CA LEU A 36 13.51 7.42 0.96
C LEU A 36 14.88 7.59 1.61
N SER A 37 15.99 7.20 0.95
CA SER A 37 17.34 7.35 1.49
C SER A 37 17.98 8.71 1.20
N GLU A 38 17.34 9.52 0.36
CA GLU A 38 17.82 10.86 0.07
C GLU A 38 17.76 11.76 1.32
N SER A 39 18.60 12.79 1.36
CA SER A 39 18.60 13.76 2.45
C SER A 39 17.25 14.46 2.54
N VAL A 40 16.77 14.68 3.77
CA VAL A 40 15.52 15.41 4.04
C VAL A 40 15.55 16.76 3.34
N GLY A 41 14.62 16.96 2.41
CA GLY A 41 14.47 18.20 1.64
C GLY A 41 13.47 19.16 2.27
N GLU A 42 13.33 20.34 1.68
CA GLU A 42 12.24 21.28 1.97
C GLU A 42 11.15 21.12 0.91
N LEU A 43 9.88 21.16 1.31
CA LEU A 43 8.77 21.11 0.34
C LEU A 43 8.78 22.40 -0.51
N PRO A 44 8.89 22.30 -1.85
CA PRO A 44 8.83 23.46 -2.74
C PRO A 44 7.54 24.27 -2.55
N LYS A 45 7.59 25.58 -2.79
CA LYS A 45 6.42 26.48 -2.60
C LYS A 45 5.33 26.27 -3.66
N ASP A 46 5.75 25.79 -4.82
CA ASP A 46 4.93 25.47 -5.99
C ASP A 46 4.57 23.97 -6.05
N ALA A 47 4.87 23.21 -4.99
CA ALA A 47 4.47 21.81 -4.89
C ALA A 47 2.95 21.73 -4.76
N THR A 48 2.30 21.30 -5.83
CA THR A 48 0.85 21.18 -5.96
C THR A 48 0.54 19.80 -6.52
N ALA A 49 -0.63 19.24 -6.18
CA ALA A 49 -1.07 17.91 -6.62
C ALA A 49 -0.99 17.70 -8.15
N SER A 50 -0.99 18.78 -8.91
CA SER A 50 -1.16 18.86 -10.35
C SER A 50 0.16 18.94 -11.15
N GLY A 51 1.33 19.03 -10.52
CA GLY A 51 2.63 19.12 -11.23
C GLY A 51 3.71 18.24 -10.60
N ASP A 52 4.44 17.47 -11.44
CA ASP A 52 5.67 16.69 -11.16
C ASP A 52 5.82 16.04 -9.77
N ILE A 53 4.72 15.73 -9.07
CA ILE A 53 4.76 15.06 -7.76
C ILE A 53 5.36 13.67 -7.87
N ASP A 54 5.18 13.01 -9.02
CA ASP A 54 5.77 11.70 -9.28
C ASP A 54 7.29 11.70 -9.07
N ASP A 55 7.97 12.83 -9.35
CA ASP A 55 9.42 12.96 -9.16
C ASP A 55 9.82 13.10 -7.68
N ILE A 56 8.90 13.45 -6.79
CA ILE A 56 9.15 13.65 -5.36
C ILE A 56 8.32 12.72 -4.46
N GLU A 57 7.61 11.75 -5.03
CA GLU A 57 6.90 10.74 -4.27
C GLU A 57 7.88 9.93 -3.41
N TYR A 58 7.52 9.63 -2.17
CA TYR A 58 8.37 8.94 -1.19
C TYR A 58 9.64 9.69 -0.75
N ARG A 59 9.87 10.93 -1.16
CA ARG A 59 10.95 11.74 -0.56
C ARG A 59 10.61 12.19 0.84
N GLN A 60 11.64 12.29 1.68
CA GLN A 60 11.51 12.87 3.02
C GLN A 60 11.57 14.39 2.95
N LEU A 61 10.57 15.04 3.54
CA LEU A 61 10.44 16.49 3.51
C LEU A 61 10.24 17.04 4.92
N HIS A 62 10.99 18.07 5.26
CA HIS A 62 10.78 18.86 6.46
C HIS A 62 9.60 19.82 6.25
N LEU A 63 8.72 19.88 7.23
CA LEU A 63 7.53 20.72 7.21
C LEU A 63 7.40 21.48 8.53
N GLU A 64 7.03 22.74 8.41
CA GLU A 64 6.76 23.61 9.55
C GLU A 64 5.52 24.47 9.30
N GLY A 65 4.66 24.60 10.30
CA GLY A 65 3.43 25.37 10.19
C GLY A 65 2.50 25.23 11.38
N ASN A 66 1.27 25.72 11.25
CA ASN A 66 0.22 25.59 12.26
C ASN A 66 -0.97 24.83 11.68
N PHE A 67 -1.59 23.95 12.46
CA PHE A 67 -2.79 23.25 12.00
C PHE A 67 -3.98 24.21 11.94
N LYS A 68 -4.71 24.19 10.83
CA LYS A 68 -5.95 24.96 10.68
C LYS A 68 -7.02 24.32 11.55
N HIS A 69 -7.54 25.07 12.51
CA HIS A 69 -8.61 24.61 13.37
C HIS A 69 -9.86 24.20 12.59
N GLY A 70 -10.49 23.11 13.01
CA GLY A 70 -11.70 22.59 12.37
C GLY A 70 -11.46 21.90 11.03
N SER A 71 -10.21 21.72 10.60
CA SER A 71 -9.83 21.02 9.36
C SER A 71 -9.51 19.54 9.58
N THR A 72 -9.75 18.99 10.76
CA THR A 72 -9.52 17.56 11.03
C THR A 72 -10.62 16.66 10.46
N PHE A 73 -10.20 15.70 9.63
CA PHE A 73 -10.99 14.63 9.02
C PHE A 73 -10.38 13.24 9.30
N TYR A 74 -11.17 12.19 9.15
CA TYR A 74 -10.78 10.84 9.56
C TYR A 74 -10.94 9.82 8.44
N LEU A 75 -9.91 9.01 8.20
CA LEU A 75 -9.94 7.91 7.25
C LEU A 75 -10.06 6.58 8.00
N TYR A 76 -11.24 5.96 8.00
CA TYR A 76 -11.52 4.72 8.71
C TYR A 76 -12.67 3.91 8.10
N PRO A 77 -12.68 2.56 8.26
CA PRO A 77 -11.74 1.73 9.03
C PRO A 77 -10.43 1.43 8.29
N ARG A 78 -9.30 1.48 9.00
CA ARG A 78 -7.97 1.11 8.50
C ARG A 78 -7.21 0.25 9.51
N SER A 79 -6.43 -0.70 9.02
CA SER A 79 -5.52 -1.50 9.86
C SER A 79 -4.36 -0.64 10.37
N ALA A 80 -3.77 -1.06 11.49
CA ALA A 80 -2.60 -0.38 12.04
C ALA A 80 -1.41 -0.43 11.05
N PRO A 81 -0.65 0.67 10.90
CA PRO A 81 0.62 0.68 10.20
C PRO A 81 1.74 0.11 11.09
N ALA A 82 1.61 -1.16 11.47
CA ALA A 82 2.56 -1.82 12.36
C ALA A 82 3.10 -3.11 11.73
N ASP A 83 4.36 -3.43 12.03
CA ASP A 83 5.00 -4.68 11.63
C ASP A 83 4.13 -5.87 12.12
N PRO A 84 3.92 -6.91 11.30
CA PRO A 84 3.13 -8.09 11.70
C PRO A 84 3.55 -8.75 13.02
N SER A 85 4.81 -8.58 13.44
CA SER A 85 5.36 -9.06 14.70
C SER A 85 4.99 -8.19 15.91
N ASP A 86 4.57 -6.94 15.70
CA ASP A 86 4.12 -6.04 16.75
C ASP A 86 2.74 -6.44 17.29
N SER A 87 2.59 -6.33 18.60
CA SER A 87 1.30 -6.43 19.29
C SER A 87 0.23 -5.49 18.69
N VAL A 88 0.62 -4.31 18.20
CA VAL A 88 -0.29 -3.32 17.62
C VAL A 88 -0.88 -3.80 16.29
N ALA A 89 -0.14 -4.59 15.49
CA ALA A 89 -0.64 -5.17 14.25
C ALA A 89 -1.82 -6.12 14.45
N ARG A 90 -2.04 -6.61 15.69
CA ARG A 90 -3.22 -7.42 16.04
C ARG A 90 -4.50 -6.60 16.13
N VAL A 91 -4.41 -5.28 16.21
CA VAL A 91 -5.57 -4.39 16.23
C VAL A 91 -6.19 -4.33 14.83
N LYS A 92 -7.35 -4.97 14.70
CA LYS A 92 -8.00 -5.18 13.39
C LYS A 92 -8.68 -3.95 12.79
N SER A 93 -8.83 -2.87 13.56
CA SER A 93 -9.58 -1.69 13.11
C SER A 93 -9.20 -0.43 13.89
N GLY A 94 -8.94 0.64 13.16
CA GLY A 94 -8.71 2.00 13.64
C GLY A 94 -8.85 2.98 12.48
N GLY A 95 -8.16 4.11 12.54
CA GLY A 95 -8.25 5.13 11.50
C GLY A 95 -7.10 6.13 11.55
N TYR A 96 -6.88 6.80 10.43
CA TYR A 96 -5.91 7.88 10.31
C TYR A 96 -6.58 9.23 10.52
N ILE A 97 -5.82 10.17 11.06
CA ILE A 97 -6.25 11.56 11.31
C ILE A 97 -5.56 12.44 10.27
N TYR A 98 -6.34 13.18 9.49
CA TYR A 98 -5.85 14.15 8.53
C TYR A 98 -6.23 15.56 8.96
N SER A 99 -5.30 16.50 8.87
CA SER A 99 -5.55 17.92 9.16
C SER A 99 -4.79 18.79 8.17
N LEU A 100 -5.31 19.99 7.88
CA LEU A 100 -4.63 20.95 7.03
C LEU A 100 -3.58 21.72 7.83
N LEU A 101 -2.33 21.71 7.38
CA LEU A 101 -1.23 22.50 7.93
C LEU A 101 -1.04 23.76 7.08
N GLN A 102 -1.09 24.93 7.72
CA GLN A 102 -0.79 26.22 7.09
C GLN A 102 0.68 26.57 7.33
N ARG A 103 1.45 26.71 6.25
CA ARG A 103 2.86 27.08 6.29
C ARG A 103 3.02 28.61 6.31
N GLU A 104 4.18 29.07 6.79
CA GLU A 104 4.47 30.52 6.88
C GLU A 104 4.55 31.21 5.51
N ASP A 105 4.83 30.47 4.45
CA ASP A 105 4.87 30.97 3.08
C ASP A 105 3.49 31.15 2.43
N GLY A 106 2.41 30.84 3.16
CA GLY A 106 1.02 30.94 2.70
C GLY A 106 0.51 29.69 1.99
N THR A 107 1.36 28.68 1.75
CA THR A 107 0.94 27.40 1.18
C THR A 107 0.32 26.50 2.25
N SER A 108 -0.48 25.53 1.81
CA SER A 108 -1.10 24.54 2.72
C SER A 108 -0.72 23.13 2.32
N VAL A 109 -0.69 22.23 3.29
CA VAL A 109 -0.38 20.80 3.11
C VAL A 109 -1.40 19.97 3.87
N ILE A 110 -1.90 18.89 3.27
CA ILE A 110 -2.74 17.93 3.98
C ILE A 110 -1.83 16.94 4.70
N VAL A 111 -1.93 16.87 6.02
CA VAL A 111 -1.03 16.06 6.84
C VAL A 111 -1.79 14.91 7.47
N ASN A 112 -1.35 13.68 7.20
CA ASN A 112 -1.72 12.53 8.01
C ASN A 112 -0.90 12.52 9.30
N ARG A 113 -1.56 12.81 10.42
CA ARG A 113 -0.97 12.91 11.75
C ARG A 113 -0.69 11.54 12.40
N GLY A 114 -1.13 10.47 11.76
CA GLY A 114 -0.96 9.09 12.23
C GLY A 114 -2.28 8.39 12.52
N TRP A 115 -2.15 7.19 13.07
CA TRP A 115 -3.24 6.22 13.24
C TRP A 115 -3.60 6.03 14.71
N LEU A 116 -4.89 5.91 15.00
CA LEU A 116 -5.41 5.52 16.31
C LEU A 116 -6.24 4.23 16.21
N PRO A 117 -6.16 3.35 17.23
CA PRO A 117 -7.08 2.23 17.35
C PRO A 117 -8.50 2.76 17.55
N ARG A 118 -9.50 2.01 17.11
CA ARG A 118 -10.89 2.49 17.03
C ARG A 118 -11.40 3.18 18.30
N LYS A 119 -11.12 2.61 19.48
CA LYS A 119 -11.54 3.20 20.77
C LYS A 119 -10.93 4.58 21.03
N LEU A 120 -9.65 4.78 20.72
CA LEU A 120 -8.99 6.08 20.88
C LEU A 120 -9.41 7.05 19.79
N LEU A 121 -9.65 6.57 18.57
CA LEU A 121 -10.18 7.37 17.47
C LEU A 121 -11.56 7.96 17.84
N ASP A 122 -12.48 7.14 18.35
CA ASP A 122 -13.82 7.59 18.77
C ASP A 122 -13.72 8.67 19.87
N VAL A 123 -12.80 8.49 20.84
CA VAL A 123 -12.53 9.50 21.87
C VAL A 123 -11.98 10.79 21.24
N HIS A 124 -11.04 10.69 20.31
CA HIS A 124 -10.46 11.84 19.61
C HIS A 124 -11.53 12.61 18.82
N MET A 125 -12.44 11.91 18.13
CA MET A 125 -13.54 12.52 17.37
C MET A 125 -14.48 13.34 18.25
N ALA A 126 -14.73 12.87 19.48
CA ALA A 126 -15.62 13.51 20.44
C ALA A 126 -15.01 14.74 21.16
N ARG A 127 -13.71 15.01 21.01
CA ARG A 127 -13.07 16.20 21.63
C ARG A 127 -13.45 17.47 20.88
N ASP A 128 -13.59 18.56 21.61
CA ASP A 128 -13.80 19.88 21.03
C ASP A 128 -12.53 20.39 20.33
N GLU A 129 -11.40 20.31 21.04
CA GLU A 129 -10.06 20.64 20.53
C GLU A 129 -9.38 19.39 19.95
N LYS A 130 -9.22 19.36 18.62
CA LYS A 130 -8.63 18.25 17.86
C LYS A 130 -7.23 18.58 17.34
N GLU A 131 -6.98 19.84 17.04
CA GLU A 131 -5.69 20.37 16.60
C GLU A 131 -4.91 20.92 17.81
N GLU A 132 -3.59 20.80 17.78
CA GLU A 132 -2.72 21.39 18.81
C GLU A 132 -2.48 22.87 18.49
N ASP A 133 -2.52 23.70 19.53
CA ASP A 133 -2.16 25.11 19.42
C ASP A 133 -0.65 25.27 19.32
N GLY A 134 -0.21 25.94 18.25
CA GLY A 134 1.18 26.35 18.07
C GLY A 134 1.86 25.76 16.85
N LYS A 135 3.12 26.19 16.68
CA LYS A 135 3.94 25.85 15.52
C LYS A 135 4.46 24.43 15.65
N MET A 136 4.14 23.60 14.66
CA MET A 136 4.58 22.22 14.54
C MET A 136 5.72 22.12 13.53
N SER A 137 6.73 21.31 13.83
CA SER A 137 7.85 20.95 12.96
C SER A 137 8.01 19.44 12.95
N PHE A 138 8.03 18.84 11.76
CA PHE A 138 8.20 17.39 11.61
C PHE A 138 8.76 17.03 10.23
N VAL A 139 9.25 15.81 10.09
CA VAL A 139 9.59 15.21 8.79
C VAL A 139 8.42 14.34 8.35
N GLY A 140 8.06 14.45 7.08
CA GLY A 140 7.00 13.65 6.47
C GLY A 140 7.42 13.07 5.13
N VAL A 141 6.60 12.15 4.64
CA VAL A 141 6.75 11.53 3.33
C VAL A 141 5.57 11.89 2.46
N LEU A 142 5.85 12.40 1.26
CA LEU A 142 4.82 12.71 0.30
C LEU A 142 4.14 11.44 -0.20
N ARG A 143 2.82 11.50 -0.40
CA ARG A 143 2.03 10.43 -0.99
C ARG A 143 0.89 10.94 -1.85
N HIS A 144 0.38 10.06 -2.69
CA HIS A 144 -0.85 10.29 -3.44
C HIS A 144 -2.13 9.92 -2.67
N GLY A 145 -3.24 10.46 -3.18
CA GLY A 145 -4.59 10.02 -2.87
C GLY A 145 -4.88 8.58 -3.31
N GLU A 146 -6.09 8.13 -3.04
CA GLU A 146 -6.57 6.78 -3.34
C GLU A 146 -7.74 6.84 -4.31
N VAL A 147 -7.75 5.90 -5.26
CA VAL A 147 -8.88 5.73 -6.17
C VAL A 147 -9.91 4.79 -5.54
N LYS A 148 -11.18 5.21 -5.58
CA LYS A 148 -12.30 4.41 -5.08
C LYS A 148 -12.40 3.06 -5.81
N ASN A 149 -12.61 1.99 -5.06
CA ASN A 149 -12.95 0.68 -5.62
C ASN A 149 -14.46 0.39 -5.48
N ASN A 150 -14.98 -0.58 -6.25
CA ASN A 150 -16.41 -0.89 -6.31
C ASN A 150 -17.03 -1.41 -4.99
N PHE A 151 -16.22 -1.77 -4.00
CA PHE A 151 -16.67 -2.30 -2.70
C PHE A 151 -16.50 -1.29 -1.57
N THR A 152 -15.84 -0.15 -1.82
CA THR A 152 -15.70 0.92 -0.84
C THR A 152 -16.95 1.81 -0.86
N PRO A 153 -17.56 2.09 0.30
CA PRO A 153 -18.64 3.08 0.41
C PRO A 153 -18.21 4.48 -0.08
N ASP A 154 -19.19 5.35 -0.34
CA ASP A 154 -18.95 6.78 -0.56
C ASP A 154 -18.45 7.46 0.72
N ASN A 155 -17.61 8.48 0.57
CA ASN A 155 -17.18 9.31 1.68
C ASN A 155 -18.36 10.11 2.26
N ASP A 156 -18.21 10.54 3.50
CA ASP A 156 -19.19 11.36 4.24
C ASP A 156 -18.46 12.58 4.84
N PRO A 157 -18.18 13.62 4.02
CA PRO A 157 -17.51 14.82 4.48
C PRO A 157 -18.30 15.58 5.55
N GLU A 158 -19.65 15.49 5.54
CA GLU A 158 -20.50 16.15 6.53
C GLU A 158 -20.21 15.63 7.95
N ASN A 159 -20.02 14.32 8.09
CA ASN A 159 -19.62 13.69 9.34
C ASN A 159 -18.09 13.55 9.50
N ARG A 160 -17.31 14.22 8.65
CA ARG A 160 -15.85 14.21 8.62
C ARG A 160 -15.22 12.83 8.45
N GLN A 161 -15.96 11.91 7.81
CA GLN A 161 -15.58 10.53 7.64
C GLN A 161 -15.24 10.22 6.17
N PHE A 162 -14.06 9.69 5.95
CA PHE A 162 -13.59 9.19 4.67
C PHE A 162 -13.33 7.69 4.75
N PHE A 163 -13.69 6.95 3.71
CA PHE A 163 -13.41 5.52 3.57
C PHE A 163 -12.21 5.26 2.65
N TYR A 164 -11.99 6.15 1.69
CA TYR A 164 -10.82 6.21 0.82
C TYR A 164 -10.32 7.66 0.76
N LEU A 165 -9.03 7.82 0.49
CA LEU A 165 -8.38 9.13 0.46
C LEU A 165 -8.62 9.82 -0.89
N ASP A 166 -9.84 10.30 -1.11
CA ASP A 166 -10.12 11.18 -2.25
C ASP A 166 -9.43 12.52 -2.03
N HIS A 167 -8.50 12.88 -2.92
CA HIS A 167 -7.62 14.02 -2.73
C HIS A 167 -8.37 15.35 -2.87
N GLU A 168 -9.14 15.49 -3.94
CA GLU A 168 -9.92 16.71 -4.22
C GLU A 168 -11.01 16.90 -3.17
N GLU A 169 -11.80 15.85 -2.90
CA GLU A 169 -12.90 15.93 -1.93
C GLU A 169 -12.39 16.23 -0.50
N MET A 170 -11.24 15.68 -0.11
CA MET A 170 -10.65 15.98 1.21
C MET A 170 -10.17 17.43 1.30
N ALA A 171 -9.52 17.95 0.26
CA ALA A 171 -9.09 19.34 0.23
C ALA A 171 -10.28 20.30 0.28
N ASP A 172 -11.32 20.03 -0.50
CA ASP A 172 -12.57 20.78 -0.52
C ASP A 172 -13.24 20.78 0.86
N ALA A 173 -13.32 19.61 1.51
CA ALA A 173 -13.88 19.47 2.84
C ALA A 173 -13.09 20.25 3.92
N MET A 174 -11.78 20.40 3.74
CA MET A 174 -10.92 21.25 4.59
C MET A 174 -11.05 22.76 4.27
N GLY A 175 -11.90 23.11 3.31
CA GLY A 175 -12.16 24.48 2.87
C GLY A 175 -10.99 25.07 2.08
N VAL A 176 -10.29 24.24 1.32
CA VAL A 176 -9.29 24.69 0.35
C VAL A 176 -9.99 24.91 -0.98
N THR A 177 -10.19 26.18 -1.34
CA THR A 177 -10.85 26.59 -2.61
C THR A 177 -9.84 27.02 -3.68
N SER A 178 -8.56 26.70 -3.44
CA SER A 178 -7.42 27.00 -4.29
C SER A 178 -7.51 26.26 -5.62
N ALA A 179 -7.08 26.90 -6.71
CA ALA A 179 -6.89 26.21 -8.00
C ALA A 179 -5.78 25.13 -7.90
N ASP A 180 -4.90 25.28 -6.94
CA ASP A 180 -3.77 24.42 -6.66
C ASP A 180 -4.09 23.51 -5.47
N LEU A 181 -4.20 22.21 -5.74
CA LEU A 181 -4.54 21.20 -4.75
C LEU A 181 -3.33 20.93 -3.82
N PRO A 182 -3.47 21.04 -2.49
CA PRO A 182 -2.37 20.81 -1.53
C PRO A 182 -1.80 19.40 -1.63
N VAL A 183 -0.49 19.22 -1.51
CA VAL A 183 0.09 17.87 -1.41
C VAL A 183 -0.35 17.14 -0.13
N ILE A 184 -0.37 15.81 -0.18
CA ILE A 184 -0.62 14.97 1.00
C ILE A 184 0.70 14.44 1.54
N VAL A 185 0.92 14.58 2.84
CA VAL A 185 2.12 14.14 3.52
C VAL A 185 1.77 13.28 4.74
N ASP A 186 2.38 12.11 4.83
CA ASP A 186 2.35 11.28 6.03
C ASP A 186 3.45 11.74 6.99
N ALA A 187 3.08 12.23 8.18
CA ALA A 187 4.06 12.55 9.21
C ALA A 187 4.79 11.27 9.66
N LEU A 188 6.11 11.28 9.61
CA LEU A 188 6.92 10.13 10.00
C LEU A 188 7.03 10.01 11.51
N ALA A 189 7.15 8.77 11.99
CA ALA A 189 7.61 8.50 13.33
C ALA A 189 9.06 8.98 13.49
N VAL A 190 9.40 9.55 14.66
CA VAL A 190 10.79 9.90 14.96
C VAL A 190 11.54 8.63 15.36
N ASP A 191 12.76 8.44 14.86
CA ASP A 191 13.56 7.25 15.17
C ASP A 191 13.69 7.04 16.69
N GLY A 192 13.28 5.86 17.16
CA GLY A 192 13.30 5.51 18.58
C GLY A 192 12.07 5.92 19.39
N GLU A 193 11.03 6.51 18.77
CA GLU A 193 9.73 6.69 19.41
C GLU A 193 9.05 5.33 19.65
N THR A 194 9.26 4.74 20.82
CA THR A 194 8.51 3.58 21.33
C THR A 194 7.40 4.02 22.27
N GLY A 195 6.80 5.18 21.99
CA GLY A 195 5.73 5.76 22.81
C GLY A 195 4.48 4.90 22.79
N GLU A 196 3.77 4.84 23.91
CA GLU A 196 2.43 4.25 23.94
C GLU A 196 1.50 5.04 23.01
N ILE A 197 0.63 4.34 22.29
CA ILE A 197 -0.34 4.97 21.40
C ILE A 197 -1.37 5.68 22.26
N ALA A 198 -1.42 7.01 22.13
CA ALA A 198 -2.29 7.87 22.92
C ALA A 198 -2.92 8.95 22.04
N LEU A 199 -3.90 9.68 22.58
CA LEU A 199 -4.64 10.69 21.81
C LEU A 199 -3.74 11.79 21.22
N GLY A 200 -2.72 12.23 21.97
CA GLY A 200 -1.71 13.20 21.50
C GLY A 200 -0.48 12.57 20.87
N ASN A 201 -0.43 11.23 20.77
CA ASN A 201 0.66 10.51 20.13
C ASN A 201 0.10 9.37 19.26
N PRO A 202 -0.55 9.69 18.12
CA PRO A 202 -1.01 8.67 17.18
C PRO A 202 0.17 7.87 16.61
N LEU A 203 -0.08 6.62 16.26
CA LEU A 203 0.94 5.77 15.64
C LEU A 203 1.27 6.30 14.23
N ARG A 204 2.51 6.74 14.04
CA ARG A 204 3.03 7.19 12.74
C ARG A 204 3.77 6.06 12.04
N LYS A 205 3.78 6.10 10.71
CA LYS A 205 4.56 5.16 9.90
C LYS A 205 6.05 5.46 10.06
N ASN A 206 6.87 4.42 10.14
CA ASN A 206 8.31 4.53 9.94
C ASN A 206 8.64 4.38 8.44
N ILE A 207 9.88 4.68 8.06
CA ILE A 207 10.35 4.54 6.67
C ILE A 207 10.17 3.11 6.15
N ALA A 208 10.43 2.10 6.97
CA ALA A 208 10.30 0.69 6.59
C ALA A 208 8.86 0.33 6.18
N SER A 209 7.85 0.98 6.76
CA SER A 209 6.44 0.76 6.46
C SER A 209 6.07 1.05 5.00
N TYR A 210 6.84 1.88 4.29
CA TYR A 210 6.60 2.21 2.88
C TYR A 210 7.23 1.19 1.91
N LEU A 211 8.12 0.34 2.42
CA LEU A 211 8.77 -0.74 1.68
C LEU A 211 8.04 -2.07 1.85
N GLU A 212 7.15 -2.17 2.84
CA GLU A 212 6.36 -3.37 3.09
C GLU A 212 5.18 -3.50 2.13
N PHE A 213 5.13 -4.64 1.45
CA PHE A 213 4.01 -5.02 0.60
C PHE A 213 3.34 -6.28 1.14
N TYR A 214 2.00 -6.30 1.16
CA TYR A 214 1.27 -7.51 1.52
C TYR A 214 1.67 -8.72 0.65
N MET A 215 1.85 -8.48 -0.66
CA MET A 215 2.41 -9.46 -1.59
C MET A 215 3.89 -9.14 -1.81
N THR A 216 4.75 -9.81 -1.03
CA THR A 216 6.21 -9.59 -1.07
C THR A 216 6.84 -10.30 -2.28
N PRO A 217 8.05 -9.90 -2.69
CA PRO A 217 8.81 -10.63 -3.71
C PRO A 217 8.94 -12.12 -3.35
N GLU A 218 9.24 -12.47 -2.11
CA GLU A 218 9.42 -13.87 -1.69
C GLU A 218 8.15 -14.70 -1.89
N LYS A 219 6.97 -14.11 -1.66
CA LYS A 219 5.69 -14.78 -1.96
C LYS A 219 5.53 -15.04 -3.46
N HIS A 220 5.86 -14.05 -4.31
CA HIS A 220 5.86 -14.22 -5.76
C HIS A 220 6.84 -15.32 -6.22
N ALA A 221 8.05 -15.37 -5.65
CA ALA A 221 9.03 -16.42 -5.94
C ALA A 221 8.50 -17.81 -5.53
N GLY A 222 7.88 -17.93 -4.35
CA GLY A 222 7.24 -19.17 -3.89
C GLY A 222 6.09 -19.63 -4.80
N TYR A 223 5.26 -18.71 -5.27
CA TYR A 223 4.23 -19.01 -6.26
C TYR A 223 4.82 -19.43 -7.60
N ALA A 224 5.85 -18.72 -8.10
CA ALA A 224 6.54 -19.09 -9.34
C ALA A 224 7.07 -20.53 -9.28
N ALA A 225 7.74 -20.90 -8.17
CA ALA A 225 8.22 -22.25 -7.94
C ALA A 225 7.09 -23.30 -7.94
N THR A 226 5.96 -22.97 -7.32
CA THR A 226 4.77 -23.84 -7.30
C THR A 226 4.24 -24.07 -8.71
N TRP A 227 4.08 -23.01 -9.50
CA TRP A 227 3.54 -23.09 -10.87
C TRP A 227 4.48 -23.84 -11.83
N PHE A 228 5.79 -23.59 -11.77
CA PHE A 228 6.76 -24.36 -12.55
C PHE A 228 6.82 -25.82 -12.10
N GLY A 229 6.70 -26.11 -10.80
CA GLY A 229 6.58 -27.47 -10.28
C GLY A 229 5.36 -28.21 -10.85
N CYS A 230 4.19 -27.56 -10.88
CA CYS A 230 2.99 -28.10 -11.51
C CYS A 230 3.19 -28.34 -13.02
N SER A 231 3.87 -27.43 -13.71
CA SER A 231 4.16 -27.56 -15.15
C SER A 231 5.02 -28.79 -15.44
N ILE A 232 6.11 -28.96 -14.68
CA ILE A 232 7.01 -30.11 -14.79
C ILE A 232 6.25 -31.41 -14.48
N ALA A 233 5.47 -31.44 -13.40
CA ALA A 233 4.70 -32.62 -13.03
C ALA A 233 3.69 -33.01 -14.14
N ALA A 234 2.97 -32.05 -14.70
CA ALA A 234 2.03 -32.28 -15.80
C ALA A 234 2.74 -32.83 -17.06
N ALA A 235 3.90 -32.26 -17.41
CA ALA A 235 4.71 -32.74 -18.52
C ALA A 235 5.20 -34.17 -18.30
N VAL A 236 5.75 -34.48 -17.12
CA VAL A 236 6.23 -35.82 -16.75
C VAL A 236 5.08 -36.84 -16.76
N MET A 237 3.93 -36.52 -16.16
CA MET A 237 2.75 -37.39 -16.18
C MET A 237 2.27 -37.65 -17.60
N GLY A 238 2.25 -36.61 -18.44
CA GLY A 238 1.98 -36.75 -19.87
C GLY A 238 2.92 -37.75 -20.52
N VAL A 239 4.23 -37.54 -20.41
CA VAL A 239 5.26 -38.42 -21.00
C VAL A 239 5.11 -39.87 -20.53
N LEU A 240 4.98 -40.10 -19.22
CA LEU A 240 4.83 -41.46 -18.66
C LEU A 240 3.55 -42.16 -19.15
N ARG A 241 2.45 -41.42 -19.25
CA ARG A 241 1.15 -41.96 -19.69
C ARG A 241 1.17 -42.41 -21.15
N PHE A 242 1.90 -41.71 -22.03
CA PHE A 242 1.99 -42.02 -23.45
C PHE A 242 3.16 -42.96 -23.80
N LYS A 243 4.27 -42.95 -23.04
CA LYS A 243 5.33 -43.97 -23.15
C LYS A 243 4.84 -45.37 -22.79
N LYS A 244 3.99 -45.52 -21.76
CA LYS A 244 3.40 -46.82 -21.38
C LYS A 244 2.30 -47.32 -22.34
N GLY A 245 1.69 -46.43 -23.14
CA GLY A 245 0.62 -46.78 -24.09
C GLY A 245 1.12 -47.46 -25.38
N GLY A 246 2.36 -47.20 -25.80
CA GLY A 246 2.94 -47.78 -27.02
C GLY A 246 3.35 -49.25 -26.91
N ALA A 247 3.47 -49.79 -25.68
CA ALA A 247 3.93 -51.15 -25.45
C ALA A 247 2.84 -52.24 -25.55
N ARG A 248 1.55 -51.87 -25.75
CA ARG A 248 0.43 -52.82 -25.62
C ARG A 248 -0.23 -53.28 -26.95
N ILE A 249 0.34 -52.97 -28.12
CA ILE A 249 -0.18 -53.45 -29.42
C ILE A 249 0.94 -54.10 -30.24
N ARG A 250 1.26 -55.36 -29.91
CA ARG A 250 1.69 -56.38 -30.87
C ARG A 250 1.06 -57.70 -30.44
N ARG A 251 -0.23 -57.92 -30.74
CA ARG A 251 -0.79 -59.27 -30.77
C ARG A 251 -0.39 -59.90 -32.10
N ALA A 252 0.37 -60.99 -32.04
CA ALA A 252 0.80 -61.77 -33.20
C ALA A 252 -0.41 -62.29 -34.00
N PRO A 253 -0.29 -62.47 -35.33
CA PRO A 253 -1.37 -63.02 -36.14
C PRO A 253 -1.63 -64.47 -35.74
N ARG A 254 -2.90 -64.79 -35.49
CA ARG A 254 -3.37 -66.16 -35.26
C ARG A 254 -3.27 -66.91 -36.58
N LEU A 255 -2.35 -67.88 -36.67
CA LEU A 255 -2.28 -68.83 -37.77
C LEU A 255 -3.53 -69.70 -37.73
N GLU A 256 -4.39 -69.58 -38.75
CA GLU A 256 -5.44 -70.56 -39.02
C GLU A 256 -4.82 -71.73 -39.77
N HIS A 257 -4.81 -72.90 -39.15
CA HIS A 257 -4.60 -74.16 -39.85
C HIS A 257 -5.97 -74.72 -40.26
N ARG A 258 -6.06 -74.98 -41.58
CA ARG A 258 -7.13 -75.71 -42.27
C ARG A 258 -7.43 -77.07 -41.65
#